data_AF-A0A9P6CBF0-F1
#
_entry.id   AF-A0A9P6CBF0-F1
#
_cell.length_a   1.000
_cell.length_b   1.000
_cell.length_c   1.000
_cell.angle_alpha   90.00
_cell.angle_beta   90.00
_cell.angle_gamma   90.00
#
_symmetry.space_group_name_H-M   'P 1'
#
loop_
_entity.id
_entity.type
_entity.pdbx_description
1 polymer ?
#
loop_
_entity_poly.entity_id
_entity_poly.type
_entity_poly.pdbx_seq_one_letter_code
_entity_poly.pdbx_strand_id
1 'polypeptide(L)'
;MSSSLQSTVQEVHDFNESGRAPTCSTTPAAPEITLSPEQRNILGIVKAGGNVFFTGPAGTGKSVLLRAITKALLETKPFDTIAVTATTGIAALAIGGQTIHSYGGIGIGSEVVELLVKRIRRSRKLRQKWQRTQVWVIDEVSMLKAELFDKLVSNH
;
A
#
# COMPACT_ATOMS: atom_id res chain seq x y z
N MET A 1 73.25 33.32 -16.84
CA MET A 1 73.05 32.88 -18.24
C MET A 1 72.05 31.74 -18.25
N SER A 2 71.19 31.71 -19.29
CA SER A 2 69.93 30.94 -19.43
C SER A 2 68.77 31.49 -18.58
N SER A 3 67.77 32.22 -19.13
CA SER A 3 66.86 31.93 -20.26
C SER A 3 66.00 30.69 -19.93
N SER A 4 64.68 30.62 -20.07
CA SER A 4 63.65 31.48 -20.66
C SER A 4 62.31 30.75 -20.44
N LEU A 5 61.20 31.50 -20.34
CA LEU A 5 59.83 31.17 -20.82
C LEU A 5 59.08 30.04 -20.06
N GLN A 6 57.78 30.11 -19.77
CA GLN A 6 56.71 30.99 -20.25
C GLN A 6 55.42 30.74 -19.42
N SER A 7 54.55 31.75 -19.42
CA SER A 7 53.07 31.66 -19.47
C SER A 7 52.30 31.45 -18.14
N THR A 8 51.20 32.14 -17.81
CA THR A 8 50.35 33.14 -18.52
C THR A 8 49.21 33.55 -17.56
N VAL A 9 48.98 34.88 -17.41
CA VAL A 9 47.69 35.61 -17.26
C VAL A 9 46.77 35.29 -16.06
N GLN A 10 45.99 36.18 -15.46
CA GLN A 10 45.87 37.63 -15.29
C GLN A 10 44.62 37.80 -14.38
N GLU A 11 44.51 38.96 -13.78
CA GLU A 11 43.73 39.27 -12.58
C GLU A 11 42.25 39.64 -12.85
N VAL A 12 41.43 39.50 -11.78
CA VAL A 12 40.15 40.16 -11.40
C VAL A 12 38.92 40.20 -12.32
N HIS A 13 37.76 39.84 -11.73
CA HIS A 13 36.62 40.77 -11.63
C HIS A 13 35.67 40.38 -10.47
N ASP A 14 35.32 41.39 -9.67
CA ASP A 14 34.31 41.42 -8.60
C ASP A 14 32.96 40.81 -8.96
N PHE A 15 32.25 40.21 -7.99
CA PHE A 15 30.81 40.44 -7.80
C PHE A 15 30.39 40.09 -6.36
N ASN A 16 30.09 41.15 -5.60
CA ASN A 16 29.29 41.13 -4.39
C ASN A 16 27.81 41.08 -4.80
N GLU A 17 27.05 40.06 -4.39
CA GLU A 17 25.58 40.17 -4.35
C GLU A 17 24.95 39.23 -3.32
N SER A 18 24.04 39.83 -2.55
CA SER A 18 23.26 39.24 -1.47
C SER A 18 22.12 38.40 -2.05
N GLY A 19 22.23 37.07 -1.93
CA GLY A 19 21.26 36.12 -2.48
C GLY A 19 20.54 35.33 -1.39
N ARG A 20 19.29 35.71 -1.13
CA ARG A 20 18.27 35.02 -0.31
C ARG A 20 18.26 33.50 -0.57
N ALA A 21 18.24 32.69 0.48
CA ALA A 21 18.02 31.25 0.36
C ALA A 21 16.70 30.97 -0.39
N PRO A 22 16.65 30.04 -1.35
CA PRO A 22 15.40 29.66 -1.98
C PRO A 22 14.57 28.87 -0.96
N THR A 23 13.60 29.54 -0.33
CA THR A 23 12.51 28.86 0.37
C THR A 23 11.61 28.23 -0.68
N CYS A 24 11.91 26.98 -1.05
CA CYS A 24 11.03 26.16 -1.87
C CYS A 24 9.84 25.72 -1.00
N SER A 25 8.93 26.64 -0.75
CA SER A 25 7.66 26.40 -0.07
C SER A 25 6.57 26.15 -1.10
N THR A 26 6.62 25.00 -1.77
CA THR A 26 5.41 24.38 -2.33
C THR A 26 5.67 22.89 -2.52
N THR A 27 5.31 22.10 -1.50
CA THR A 27 5.00 20.70 -1.77
C THR A 27 3.77 20.72 -2.69
N PRO A 28 3.83 20.25 -3.95
CA PRO A 28 2.63 20.12 -4.74
C PRO A 28 1.70 19.14 -4.01
N ALA A 29 0.53 19.63 -3.61
CA ALA A 29 -0.51 18.81 -3.02
C ALA A 29 -0.77 17.63 -3.96
N ALA A 30 -0.70 16.40 -3.42
CA ALA A 30 -0.99 15.20 -4.18
C ALA A 30 -2.34 15.37 -4.90
N PRO A 31 -2.48 14.93 -6.16
CA PRO A 31 -3.69 15.15 -6.94
C PRO A 31 -4.89 14.64 -6.16
N GLU A 32 -5.90 15.50 -5.95
CA GLU A 32 -7.16 15.09 -5.34
C GLU A 32 -7.79 14.01 -6.22
N ILE A 33 -7.87 12.78 -5.69
CA ILE A 33 -8.44 11.65 -6.42
C ILE A 33 -9.96 11.85 -6.50
N THR A 34 -10.46 12.25 -7.66
CA THR A 34 -11.90 12.33 -7.94
C THR A 34 -12.45 10.93 -8.25
N LEU A 35 -13.32 10.42 -7.36
CA LEU A 35 -13.97 9.11 -7.54
C LEU A 35 -15.22 9.20 -8.43
N SER A 36 -15.43 8.20 -9.27
CA SER A 36 -16.65 8.06 -10.08
C SER A 36 -17.91 7.86 -9.21
N PRO A 37 -19.12 8.05 -9.74
CA PRO A 37 -20.36 7.72 -9.03
C PRO A 37 -20.39 6.27 -8.51
N GLU A 38 -19.98 5.29 -9.32
CA GLU A 38 -19.94 3.88 -8.92
C GLU A 38 -18.92 3.62 -7.80
N GLN A 39 -17.74 4.24 -7.93
CA GLN A 39 -16.67 4.17 -6.93
C GLN A 39 -17.10 4.78 -5.59
N ARG A 40 -17.85 5.88 -5.61
CA ARG A 40 -18.44 6.48 -4.42
C ARG A 40 -19.49 5.58 -3.76
N ASN A 41 -20.29 4.87 -4.55
CA ASN A 41 -21.25 3.89 -4.03
C ASN A 41 -20.54 2.74 -3.30
N ILE A 42 -19.48 2.17 -3.91
CA ILE A 42 -18.64 1.15 -3.28
C ILE A 42 -18.09 1.65 -1.93
N LEU A 43 -17.55 2.88 -1.92
CA LEU A 43 -17.02 3.50 -0.70
C LEU A 43 -18.11 3.62 0.38
N GLY A 44 -19.35 3.98 0.01
CA GLY A 44 -20.48 4.07 0.93
C GLY A 44 -20.80 2.74 1.60
N ILE A 45 -20.86 1.65 0.82
CA ILE A 45 -21.13 0.30 1.34
C ILE A 45 -20.03 -0.15 2.30
N VAL A 46 -18.76 0.09 1.94
CA VAL A 46 -17.61 -0.27 2.79
C VAL A 46 -17.62 0.54 4.10
N LYS A 47 -17.94 1.85 4.07
CA LYS A 47 -18.08 2.67 5.28
C LYS A 47 -19.19 2.18 6.21
N ALA A 48 -20.29 1.68 5.63
CA ALA A 48 -21.39 1.06 6.36
C ALA A 48 -21.01 -0.31 6.99
N GLY A 49 -19.86 -0.88 6.65
CA GLY A 49 -19.38 -2.17 7.17
C GLY A 49 -19.78 -3.37 6.31
N GLY A 50 -20.23 -3.15 5.07
CA GLY A 50 -20.55 -4.22 4.14
C GLY A 50 -19.31 -4.86 3.51
N ASN A 51 -19.41 -6.16 3.21
CA ASN A 51 -18.43 -6.87 2.40
C ASN A 51 -18.67 -6.55 0.92
N VAL A 52 -17.64 -6.09 0.20
CA VAL A 52 -17.76 -5.72 -1.21
C VAL A 52 -16.74 -6.46 -2.05
N PHE A 53 -17.22 -7.04 -3.14
CA PHE A 53 -16.40 -7.52 -4.24
C PHE A 53 -16.62 -6.58 -5.43
N PHE A 54 -15.54 -6.03 -5.98
CA PHE A 54 -15.60 -5.22 -7.19
C PHE A 54 -14.49 -5.63 -8.16
N THR A 55 -14.82 -5.57 -9.44
CA THR A 55 -13.93 -5.93 -10.54
C THR A 55 -14.07 -4.92 -11.67
N GLY A 56 -13.16 -4.99 -12.64
CA GLY A 56 -13.16 -4.13 -13.81
C GLY A 56 -11.91 -4.34 -14.67
N PRO A 57 -11.96 -3.95 -15.95
CA PRO A 57 -10.80 -4.00 -16.86
C PRO A 57 -9.53 -3.36 -16.28
N ALA A 58 -8.38 -3.71 -16.85
CA ALA A 58 -7.12 -3.01 -16.54
C ALA A 58 -7.28 -1.50 -16.82
N GLY A 59 -6.60 -0.66 -16.03
CA GLY A 59 -6.66 0.80 -16.21
C GLY A 59 -7.90 1.51 -15.63
N THR A 60 -8.87 0.79 -15.06
CA THR A 60 -10.08 1.38 -14.45
C THR A 60 -9.88 2.01 -13.06
N GLY A 61 -8.63 2.09 -12.58
CA GLY A 61 -8.32 2.71 -11.29
C GLY A 61 -8.69 1.89 -10.05
N LYS A 62 -8.84 0.56 -10.14
CA LYS A 62 -9.17 -0.31 -8.99
C LYS A 62 -8.22 -0.13 -7.80
N SER A 63 -6.91 -0.15 -8.03
CA SER A 63 -5.93 0.06 -6.95
C SER A 63 -5.97 1.49 -6.40
N VAL A 64 -6.35 2.47 -7.23
CA VAL A 64 -6.58 3.86 -6.79
C VAL A 64 -7.80 3.95 -5.87
N LEU A 65 -8.92 3.32 -6.27
CA LEU A 65 -10.11 3.17 -5.43
C LEU A 65 -9.78 2.48 -4.10
N LEU A 66 -8.98 1.41 -4.13
CA LEU A 66 -8.59 0.68 -2.92
C LEU A 66 -7.82 1.56 -1.91
N ARG A 67 -6.89 2.37 -2.41
CA ARG A 67 -6.15 3.35 -1.58
C ARG A 67 -7.10 4.41 -1.01
N ALA A 68 -8.04 4.90 -1.82
CA ALA A 68 -9.04 5.88 -1.37
C ALA A 68 -9.97 5.29 -0.29
N ILE A 69 -10.42 4.04 -0.45
CA ILE A 69 -11.21 3.31 0.56
C ILE A 69 -10.41 3.16 1.85
N THR A 70 -9.15 2.71 1.77
CA THR A 70 -8.30 2.52 2.94
C THR A 70 -8.09 3.84 3.69
N LYS A 71 -7.78 4.93 2.97
CA LYS A 71 -7.64 6.27 3.54
C LYS A 71 -8.93 6.73 4.23
N ALA A 72 -10.06 6.62 3.54
CA ALA A 72 -11.35 7.04 4.08
C ALA A 72 -11.79 6.21 5.29
N LEU A 73 -11.43 4.92 5.37
CA LEU A 73 -11.71 4.09 6.54
C LEU A 73 -10.89 4.52 7.75
N LEU A 74 -9.60 4.82 7.55
CA LEU A 74 -8.72 5.35 8.60
C LEU A 74 -9.20 6.71 9.14
N GLU A 75 -9.81 7.54 8.28
CA GLU A 75 -10.35 8.85 8.67
C GLU A 75 -11.71 8.78 9.37
N THR A 76 -12.53 7.76 9.06
CA THR A 76 -13.93 7.71 9.53
C THR A 76 -14.14 6.93 10.81
N LYS A 77 -13.32 5.91 11.09
CA LYS A 77 -13.46 5.08 12.28
C LYS A 77 -12.07 4.73 12.83
N PRO A 78 -11.92 4.62 14.17
CA PRO A 78 -10.70 4.11 14.77
C PRO A 78 -10.68 2.58 14.62
N PHE A 79 -10.46 2.10 13.39
CA PHE A 79 -10.28 0.67 13.15
C PHE A 79 -8.99 0.22 13.83
N ASP A 80 -9.09 -0.87 14.59
CA ASP A 80 -7.98 -1.41 15.35
C ASP A 80 -6.92 -2.01 14.41
N THR A 81 -7.34 -2.65 13.32
CA THR A 81 -6.46 -3.10 12.23
C THR A 81 -7.21 -3.19 10.90
N ILE A 82 -6.65 -2.53 9.88
CA ILE A 82 -7.00 -2.72 8.46
C ILE A 82 -5.88 -3.50 7.79
N ALA A 83 -6.18 -4.70 7.30
CA ALA A 83 -5.25 -5.55 6.60
C ALA A 83 -5.29 -5.26 5.10
N VAL A 84 -4.24 -4.64 4.56
CA VAL A 84 -4.10 -4.43 3.11
C VAL A 84 -3.25 -5.56 2.53
N THR A 85 -3.85 -6.38 1.67
CA THR A 85 -3.17 -7.55 1.10
C THR A 85 -3.40 -7.72 -0.40
N ALA A 86 -2.52 -8.48 -1.04
CA ALA A 86 -2.68 -8.93 -2.42
C ALA A 86 -2.22 -10.38 -2.60
N THR A 87 -2.54 -10.98 -3.75
CA THR A 87 -2.15 -12.36 -4.07
C THR A 87 -0.66 -12.49 -4.42
N THR A 88 -0.04 -11.47 -5.00
CA THR A 88 1.37 -11.45 -5.39
C THR A 88 2.18 -10.38 -4.65
N GLY A 89 3.51 -10.58 -4.56
CA GLY A 89 4.40 -9.64 -3.88
C GLY A 89 4.46 -8.27 -4.53
N ILE A 90 4.49 -8.21 -5.88
CA ILE A 90 4.54 -6.95 -6.63
C ILE A 90 3.24 -6.15 -6.45
N ALA A 91 2.07 -6.82 -6.52
CA ALA A 91 0.79 -6.16 -6.28
C ALA A 91 0.67 -5.66 -4.83
N ALA A 92 1.11 -6.47 -3.87
CA ALA A 92 1.12 -6.08 -2.46
C ALA A 92 1.97 -4.83 -2.22
N LEU A 93 3.16 -4.77 -2.83
CA LEU A 93 4.04 -3.62 -2.74
C LEU A 93 3.39 -2.37 -3.35
N ALA A 94 2.70 -2.51 -4.49
CA ALA A 94 2.02 -1.41 -5.15
C ALA A 94 0.92 -0.79 -4.27
N ILE A 95 0.22 -1.57 -3.45
CA ILE A 95 -0.82 -1.04 -2.55
C ILE A 95 -0.32 -0.76 -1.12
N GLY A 96 1.00 -0.84 -0.88
CA GLY A 96 1.58 -0.60 0.46
C GLY A 96 1.21 -1.68 1.49
N GLY A 97 0.93 -2.89 1.04
CA GLY A 97 0.52 -4.02 1.86
C GLY A 97 1.51 -5.18 1.82
N GLN A 98 1.01 -6.37 2.12
CA GLN A 98 1.77 -7.63 2.06
C GLN A 98 0.94 -8.76 1.43
N THR A 99 1.55 -9.89 1.11
CA THR A 99 0.78 -10.99 0.52
C THR A 99 -0.22 -11.59 1.52
N ILE A 100 -1.34 -12.11 1.02
CA ILE A 100 -2.35 -12.82 1.83
C ILE A 100 -1.70 -13.95 2.64
N HIS A 101 -0.80 -14.71 1.99
CA HIS A 101 -0.04 -15.80 2.61
C HIS A 101 0.78 -15.34 3.83
N SER A 102 1.52 -14.23 3.68
CA SER A 102 2.31 -13.63 4.76
C SER A 102 1.42 -13.05 5.85
N TYR A 103 0.30 -12.42 5.48
CA TYR A 103 -0.61 -11.80 6.45
C TYR A 103 -1.31 -12.82 7.32
N GLY A 104 -1.99 -13.76 6.66
CA GLY A 104 -2.75 -14.83 7.32
C GLY A 104 -1.88 -15.86 8.03
N GLY A 105 -0.56 -15.88 7.77
CA GLY A 105 0.33 -16.89 8.34
C GLY A 105 0.02 -18.29 7.80
N ILE A 106 -0.24 -18.37 6.50
CA ILE A 106 -0.70 -19.59 5.80
C ILE A 106 0.49 -20.38 5.24
N GLY A 107 1.68 -19.76 5.15
CA GLY A 107 2.84 -20.38 4.51
C GLY A 107 2.59 -20.56 3.02
N ILE A 108 2.97 -21.71 2.46
CA ILE A 108 2.78 -22.04 1.04
C ILE A 108 1.34 -22.49 0.69
N GLY A 109 0.43 -22.58 1.68
CA GLY A 109 -0.99 -22.87 1.45
C GLY A 109 -1.34 -24.33 1.14
N SER A 110 -0.39 -25.26 1.23
CA SER A 110 -0.60 -26.69 1.01
C SER A 110 -1.15 -27.45 2.23
N GLU A 111 -1.06 -26.86 3.42
CA GLU A 111 -1.55 -27.49 4.64
C GLU A 111 -3.08 -27.53 4.69
N VAL A 112 -3.63 -28.53 5.37
CA VAL A 112 -5.07 -28.63 5.67
C VAL A 112 -5.49 -27.60 6.73
N VAL A 113 -6.76 -27.21 6.72
CA VAL A 113 -7.31 -26.14 7.56
C VAL A 113 -7.01 -26.38 9.05
N GLU A 114 -7.18 -27.60 9.53
CA GLU A 114 -7.01 -27.93 10.94
C GLU A 114 -5.57 -27.69 11.43
N LEU A 115 -4.58 -27.95 10.59
CA LEU A 115 -3.17 -27.70 10.91
C LEU A 115 -2.86 -26.20 10.86
N LEU A 116 -3.39 -25.49 9.87
CA LEU A 116 -3.28 -24.04 9.76
C LEU A 116 -3.86 -23.33 10.98
N VAL A 117 -5.09 -23.69 11.37
CA VAL A 117 -5.78 -23.14 12.55
C VAL A 117 -5.00 -23.46 13.82
N LYS A 118 -4.51 -24.70 14.00
CA LYS A 118 -3.66 -25.06 15.16
C LYS A 118 -2.40 -24.20 15.23
N ARG A 119 -1.72 -23.97 14.10
CA ARG A 119 -0.52 -23.11 14.03
C ARG A 119 -0.84 -21.66 14.37
N ILE A 120 -1.90 -21.11 13.78
CA ILE A 120 -2.34 -19.72 14.04
C ILE A 120 -2.70 -19.56 15.52
N ARG A 121 -3.48 -20.49 16.09
CA ARG A 121 -3.88 -20.46 17.51
C ARG A 121 -2.69 -20.58 18.46
N ARG A 122 -1.63 -21.34 18.12
CA ARG A 122 -0.40 -21.45 18.92
C ARG A 122 0.44 -20.17 18.91
N SER A 123 0.49 -19.47 17.77
CA SER A 123 1.22 -18.21 17.66
C SER A 123 0.41 -17.06 18.23
N ARG A 124 0.84 -16.51 19.39
CA ARG A 124 0.20 -15.33 20.00
C ARG A 124 0.09 -14.17 19.01
N LYS A 125 1.15 -13.94 18.22
CA LYS A 125 1.21 -12.87 17.22
C LYS A 125 0.18 -13.07 16.09
N LEU A 126 0.09 -14.27 15.53
CA LEU A 126 -0.88 -14.53 14.46
C LEU A 126 -2.30 -14.52 15.00
N ARG A 127 -2.55 -15.16 16.15
CA ARG A 127 -3.86 -15.15 16.81
C ARG A 127 -4.36 -13.74 17.07
N GLN A 128 -3.51 -12.87 17.65
CA GLN A 128 -3.87 -11.47 17.88
C GLN A 128 -4.12 -10.72 16.57
N LYS A 129 -3.31 -10.97 15.53
CA LYS A 129 -3.52 -10.34 14.22
C LYS A 129 -4.91 -10.66 13.69
N TRP A 130 -5.26 -11.95 13.58
CA TRP A 130 -6.57 -12.40 13.12
C TRP A 130 -7.74 -11.87 13.97
N GLN A 131 -7.57 -11.81 15.30
CA GLN A 131 -8.61 -11.29 16.21
C GLN A 131 -8.80 -9.77 16.12
N ARG A 132 -7.77 -9.02 15.75
CA ARG A 132 -7.82 -7.54 15.69
C ARG A 132 -8.13 -7.02 14.29
N THR A 133 -7.95 -7.83 13.24
CA THR A 133 -8.33 -7.47 11.87
C THR A 133 -9.83 -7.21 11.80
N GLN A 134 -10.20 -5.95 11.59
CA GLN A 134 -11.60 -5.53 11.43
C GLN A 134 -11.98 -5.34 9.97
N VAL A 135 -11.00 -4.99 9.13
CA VAL A 135 -11.17 -4.86 7.68
C VAL A 135 -10.04 -5.63 7.00
N TRP A 136 -10.40 -6.48 6.03
CA TRP A 136 -9.41 -7.20 5.22
C TRP A 136 -9.61 -6.91 3.73
N VAL A 137 -8.68 -6.15 3.19
CA VAL A 137 -8.56 -5.80 1.77
C VAL A 137 -7.72 -6.84 1.05
N ILE A 138 -8.22 -7.30 -0.10
CA ILE A 138 -7.56 -8.26 -0.97
C ILE A 138 -7.56 -7.74 -2.42
N ASP A 139 -6.40 -7.31 -2.91
CA ASP A 139 -6.19 -6.96 -4.33
C ASP A 139 -5.75 -8.19 -5.15
N GLU A 140 -5.95 -8.15 -6.46
CA GLU A 140 -5.65 -9.22 -7.41
C GLU A 140 -6.28 -10.58 -7.02
N VAL A 141 -7.51 -10.53 -6.50
CA VAL A 141 -8.29 -11.70 -6.07
C VAL A 141 -8.56 -12.70 -7.21
N SER A 142 -8.48 -12.28 -8.46
CA SER A 142 -8.56 -13.16 -9.64
C SER A 142 -7.48 -14.25 -9.66
N MET A 143 -6.33 -13.98 -9.03
CA MET A 143 -5.23 -14.95 -8.91
C MET A 143 -5.33 -15.80 -7.63
N LEU A 144 -6.36 -15.59 -6.81
CA LEU A 144 -6.56 -16.35 -5.58
C LEU A 144 -7.20 -17.70 -5.91
N LYS A 145 -6.56 -18.79 -5.50
CA LYS A 145 -7.12 -20.14 -5.64
C LYS A 145 -8.37 -20.27 -4.76
N ALA A 146 -9.43 -20.89 -5.30
CA ALA A 146 -10.66 -21.15 -4.55
C ALA A 146 -10.39 -21.92 -3.24
N GLU A 147 -9.57 -22.97 -3.31
CA GLU A 147 -9.17 -23.75 -2.12
C GLU A 147 -8.52 -22.88 -1.03
N LEU A 148 -7.70 -21.90 -1.42
CA LEU A 148 -7.07 -20.99 -0.45
C LEU A 148 -8.10 -20.02 0.15
N PHE A 149 -9.05 -19.54 -0.67
CA PHE A 149 -10.14 -18.71 -0.19
C PHE A 149 -11.03 -19.48 0.80
N ASP A 150 -11.39 -20.72 0.49
CA ASP A 150 -12.20 -21.58 1.36
C ASP A 150 -11.53 -21.78 2.72
N LYS A 151 -10.20 -22.02 2.73
CA LYS A 151 -9.41 -22.12 3.97
C LYS A 151 -9.48 -20.84 4.83
N LEU A 152 -9.59 -19.67 4.20
CA LEU A 152 -9.65 -18.37 4.89
C LEU A 152 -11.01 -18.09 5.52
N VAL A 153 -12.09 -18.50 4.85
CA VAL A 153 -13.47 -18.19 5.27
C VAL A 153 -14.14 -19.32 6.04
N SER A 154 -13.53 -20.51 6.06
CA SER A 154 -14.04 -21.66 6.80
C SER A 154 -14.18 -21.38 8.30
N ASN A 155 -15.38 -21.57 8.84
CA ASN A 155 -15.66 -21.45 10.28
C ASN A 155 -15.28 -22.76 10.99
N HIS A 156 -14.09 -22.82 11.60
CA HIS A 156 -13.60 -23.93 12.44
C HIS A 156 -13.00 -23.44 13.78
#